data_AF-A0A6B3CKD9-F1
#
_entry.id   AF-A0A6B3CKD9-F1
#
_cell.length_a   1.000
_cell.length_b   1.000
_cell.length_c   1.000
_cell.angle_alpha   90.00
_cell.angle_beta   90.00
_cell.angle_gamma   90.00
#
_symmetry.space_group_name_H-M   'P 1'
#
loop_
_entity.id
_entity.type
_entity.pdbx_description
1 polymer ?
#
loop_
_entity_poly.entity_id
_entity_poly.type
_entity_poly.pdbx_seq_one_letter_code
_entity_poly.pdbx_strand_id
1 'polypeptide(L)' 'MPPTLHRVALLVIDMQHDMRPVIHRRDQTVGTIAGLSSRARAANVPVITVQQQ' A
#
# COMPACT_ATOMS: atom_id res chain seq x y z
N MET A 1 22.56 22.13 9.88
CA MET A 1 21.36 21.85 9.07
C MET A 1 20.18 21.68 10.01
N PRO A 2 19.02 22.30 9.74
CA PRO A 2 17.81 21.97 10.48
C PRO A 2 17.44 20.49 10.24
N PRO A 3 16.85 19.80 11.22
CA PRO A 3 16.43 18.41 11.04
C PRO A 3 15.38 18.32 9.94
N THR A 4 15.55 17.38 9.01
CA THR A 4 14.57 17.11 7.97
C THR A 4 13.29 16.58 8.61
N LEU A 5 12.15 17.20 8.31
CA LEU A 5 10.84 16.71 8.73
C LEU A 5 10.57 15.35 8.06
N HIS A 6 10.45 14.29 8.85
CA HIS A 6 10.10 12.96 8.33
C HIS A 6 8.62 12.93 7.95
N ARG A 7 8.33 12.48 6.71
CA ARG A 7 6.96 12.28 6.23
C ARG A 7 6.72 10.80 5.96
N VAL A 8 5.63 10.27 6.51
CA VAL A 8 5.21 8.88 6.31
C VAL A 8 4.37 8.76 5.04
N ALA A 9 4.48 7.63 4.35
CA ALA A 9 3.62 7.24 3.24
C ALA A 9 3.42 5.71 3.24
N LEU A 10 2.32 5.25 2.65
CA LEU A 10 2.08 3.83 2.35
C LEU A 10 2.41 3.57 0.89
N LEU A 11 3.37 2.68 0.62
CA LEU A 11 3.72 2.21 -0.71
C LEU A 11 3.10 0.83 -0.94
N VAL A 12 2.26 0.69 -1.97
CA VAL A 12 1.65 -0.57 -2.40
C VAL A 12 2.24 -0.95 -3.76
N ILE A 13 2.82 -2.16 -3.85
CA ILE A 13 3.56 -2.63 -5.03
C ILE A 13 2.87 -3.87 -5.58
N ASP A 14 2.66 -3.89 -6.90
CA ASP A 14 2.25 -5.07 -7.68
C ASP A 14 0.99 -5.79 -7.17
N MET A 15 0.08 -5.06 -6.52
CA MET A 15 -1.22 -5.59 -6.08
C MET A 15 -2.28 -5.43 -7.19
N GLN A 16 -1.96 -6.00 -8.34
CA GLN A 16 -2.78 -5.99 -9.56
C GLN A 16 -3.55 -7.30 -9.75
N HIS A 17 -4.59 -7.26 -10.58
CA HIS A 17 -5.50 -8.41 -10.73
C HIS A 17 -4.78 -9.68 -11.20
N ASP A 18 -3.81 -9.53 -12.09
CA ASP A 18 -3.09 -10.65 -12.71
C ASP A 18 -2.13 -11.33 -11.74
N MET A 19 -1.79 -10.69 -10.62
CA MET A 19 -0.99 -11.30 -9.53
C MET A 19 -1.83 -12.16 -8.59
N ARG A 20 -3.17 -12.07 -8.63
CA ARG A 20 -4.07 -12.82 -7.74
C ARG A 20 -3.81 -14.33 -7.70
N PRO A 21 -3.50 -15.02 -8.81
CA PRO A 21 -3.27 -16.48 -8.79
C PRO A 21 -2.01 -16.90 -8.01
N VAL A 22 -1.02 -16.02 -7.86
CA VAL A 22 0.29 -16.37 -7.28
C VAL A 22 0.49 -15.82 -5.86
N ILE A 23 -0.43 -14.99 -5.35
CA ILE A 23 -0.33 -14.40 -4.01
C ILE A 23 -0.62 -15.44 -2.92
N HIS A 24 0.35 -15.65 -2.02
CA HIS A 24 0.15 -16.43 -0.79
C HIS A 24 -0.92 -15.79 0.11
N ARG A 25 -1.87 -16.59 0.59
CA ARG A 25 -3.02 -16.15 1.40
C ARG A 25 -3.77 -14.95 0.80
N ARG A 26 -4.01 -15.03 -0.51
CA ARG A 26 -4.64 -13.99 -1.36
C ARG A 26 -5.65 -13.11 -0.64
N ASP A 27 -6.73 -13.66 -0.09
CA ASP A 27 -7.81 -12.87 0.52
C ASP A 27 -7.36 -12.11 1.77
N GLN A 28 -6.54 -12.73 2.62
CA GLN A 28 -5.99 -12.08 3.81
C GLN A 28 -5.06 -10.93 3.41
N THR A 29 -4.18 -11.16 2.45
CA THR A 29 -3.22 -10.16 1.97
C THR A 29 -3.93 -8.96 1.35
N VAL A 30 -4.89 -9.21 0.44
CA VAL A 30 -5.70 -8.16 -0.20
C VAL A 30 -6.51 -7.39 0.84
N GLY A 31 -7.18 -8.09 1.77
CA GLY A 31 -7.95 -7.46 2.84
C GLY A 31 -7.09 -6.60 3.76
N THR A 32 -5.88 -7.05 4.07
CA THR A 32 -4.92 -6.30 4.90
C THR A 32 -4.46 -5.01 4.21
N ILE A 33 -4.11 -5.09 2.93
CA ILE A 33 -3.71 -3.91 2.13
C ILE A 33 -4.85 -2.92 1.99
N ALA A 34 -6.08 -3.41 1.75
CA ALA A 34 -7.27 -2.57 1.70
C ALA A 34 -7.51 -1.84 3.04
N GLY A 35 -7.42 -2.56 4.16
CA GLY A 35 -7.54 -1.97 5.49
C GLY A 35 -6.46 -0.93 5.79
N LEU A 36 -5.20 -1.21 5.45
CA LEU A 36 -4.09 -0.26 5.59
C LEU A 36 -4.31 1.00 4.73
N SER A 37 -4.71 0.83 3.48
CA SER A 37 -4.97 1.93 2.56
C SER A 37 -6.12 2.81 3.04
N SER A 38 -7.19 2.21 3.55
CA SER A 38 -8.32 2.94 4.13
C SER A 38 -7.87 3.79 5.33
N ARG A 39 -7.10 3.22 6.26
CA ARG A 39 -6.60 3.94 7.43
C ARG A 39 -5.61 5.04 7.06
N ALA A 40 -4.71 4.79 6.10
CA ALA A 40 -3.77 5.78 5.62
C ALA A 40 -4.48 7.00 5.02
N ARG A 41 -5.48 6.77 4.15
CA ARG A 41 -6.30 7.86 3.58
C ARG A 41 -7.05 8.64 4.66
N ALA A 42 -7.65 7.96 5.63
CA ALA A 42 -8.33 8.60 6.76
C ALA A 42 -7.37 9.47 7.62
N ALA A 43 -6.10 9.08 7.72
CA ALA A 43 -5.06 9.80 8.45
C ALA A 43 -4.32 10.87 7.61
N ASN A 44 -4.75 11.15 6.37
CA ASN A 44 -4.04 12.02 5.42
C ASN A 44 -2.60 11.57 5.12
N VAL A 45 -2.33 10.27 5.26
CA VAL A 45 -1.05 9.66 4.88
C VAL A 45 -1.11 9.32 3.38
N PRO A 46 -0.15 9.78 2.56
CA PRO A 46 -0.11 9.46 1.14
C PRO A 46 -0.10 7.95 0.89
N VAL A 47 -0.94 7.49 -0.04
CA VAL A 47 -0.94 6.11 -0.55
C VAL A 47 -0.44 6.14 -1.98
N ILE A 48 0.71 5.51 -2.22
CA ILE A 48 1.39 5.44 -3.51
C ILE A 48 1.26 4.01 -4.03
N THR A 49 0.81 3.84 -5.26
CA THR A 49 0.67 2.52 -5.88
C THR A 49 1.59 2.43 -7.09
N VAL A 50 2.39 1.37 -7.13
CA VAL A 50 3.26 1.03 -8.26
C VAL A 50 2.76 -0.26 -8.87
N GLN A 51 2.65 -0.27 -10.20
CA GLN A 51 2.24 -1.43 -10.99
C GLN A 51 3.32 -1.68 -12.04
N GLN A 52 3.77 -2.92 -12.15
CA GLN A 52 4.62 -3.36 -13.26
C GLN A 52 3.80 -3.51 -14.55
N GLN A 53 4.34 -2.99 -15.67
CA GLN A 53 3.80 -3.19 -17.02
C GLN A 53 4.36 -4.46 -17.67
#